data_AF-A0A7X7DC91-F1
#
_entry.id   AF-A0A7X7DC91-F1
#
_cell.length_a   1.000
_cell.length_b   1.000
_cell.length_c   1.000
_cell.angle_alpha   90.00
_cell.angle_beta   90.00
_cell.angle_gamma   90.00
#
_symmetry.space_group_name_H-M   'P 1'
#
loop_
_entity.id
_entity.type
_entity.pdbx_description
1 polymer ?
#
loop_
_entity_poly.entity_id
_entity_poly.type
_entity_poly.pdbx_seq_one_letter_code
_entity_poly.pdbx_strand_id
1 'polypeptide(L)'
;MHSPVVLVPGAPVMVPELSGIAATDSAGPLEVVHGLIRDAHRDVTRVVVVGTDPAVRRLTGRSSTLGRWGADVRVGRAGDPAATDAEVPDTCVIAWWLLDRAGSEVPRTFIGVAGGPGEAGTPGWASTLGEGDLVVVVADGPASLSPRAPVPEDPRGVALDSGLAAWLRDGGALPDPGADTAEEIGWWSRPAWRLLDDLVGGAAARDAISWAPFGVGYHAARWDRRELTPGTRA
;
A
#
# COMPACT_ATOMS: atom_id res chain seq x y z
N MET A 1 8.33 -4.32 -21.59
CA MET A 1 8.96 -3.52 -20.49
C MET A 1 8.21 -3.79 -19.18
N HIS A 2 8.84 -3.72 -18.00
CA HIS A 2 8.22 -4.17 -16.73
C HIS A 2 7.32 -3.10 -16.11
N SER A 3 6.13 -3.45 -15.62
CA SER A 3 5.28 -2.56 -14.81
C SER A 3 5.59 -2.77 -13.33
N PRO A 4 6.53 -2.03 -12.72
CA PRO A 4 6.93 -2.29 -11.34
C PRO A 4 5.74 -2.23 -10.38
N VAL A 5 5.81 -3.05 -9.33
CA VAL A 5 4.84 -3.03 -8.24
C VAL A 5 5.59 -2.65 -6.98
N VAL A 6 5.04 -1.72 -6.20
CA VAL A 6 5.56 -1.31 -4.90
C VAL A 6 4.46 -1.46 -3.87
N LEU A 7 4.76 -2.17 -2.78
CA LEU A 7 3.95 -2.16 -1.57
C LEU A 7 4.45 -1.03 -0.66
N VAL A 8 3.52 -0.24 -0.13
CA VAL A 8 3.80 0.79 0.87
C VAL A 8 2.77 0.74 1.99
N PRO A 9 3.12 1.17 3.21
CA PRO A 9 2.17 1.23 4.30
C PRO A 9 1.27 2.48 4.18
N GLY A 10 0.08 2.42 4.79
CA GLY A 10 -1.00 3.40 4.64
C GLY A 10 -1.34 4.21 5.90
N ALA A 11 -0.67 3.95 7.03
CA ALA A 11 -1.03 4.58 8.30
C ALA A 11 -0.55 6.05 8.43
N PRO A 12 -1.44 7.02 8.74
CA PRO A 12 -1.06 8.42 8.95
C PRO A 12 -0.02 8.64 10.05
N VAL A 13 0.00 7.76 11.07
CA VAL A 13 0.95 7.83 12.21
C VAL A 13 2.42 7.68 11.79
N MET A 14 2.71 7.17 10.58
CA MET A 14 4.09 7.17 10.09
C MET A 14 4.54 8.54 9.59
N VAL A 15 3.61 9.41 9.19
CA VAL A 15 3.95 10.70 8.58
C VAL A 15 4.58 11.64 9.62
N PRO A 16 5.82 12.11 9.41
CA PRO A 16 6.51 12.96 10.38
C PRO A 16 5.74 14.23 10.75
N GLU A 17 5.07 14.85 9.78
CA GLU A 17 4.24 16.04 9.98
C GLU A 17 3.02 15.79 10.88
N LEU A 18 2.61 14.55 11.08
CA LEU A 18 1.46 14.17 11.91
C LEU A 18 1.86 13.65 13.30
N SER A 19 3.05 13.07 13.43
CA SER A 19 3.40 12.26 14.61
C SER A 19 4.49 12.84 15.50
N GLY A 20 5.09 13.97 15.11
CA GLY A 20 6.07 14.67 15.93
C GLY A 20 7.22 13.76 16.37
N ILE A 21 7.47 13.69 17.69
CA ILE A 21 8.57 12.86 18.25
C ILE A 21 8.38 11.37 17.95
N ALA A 22 7.14 10.86 17.88
CA ALA A 22 6.88 9.45 17.56
C ALA A 22 7.31 9.08 16.14
N ALA A 23 7.53 10.07 15.25
CA ALA A 23 8.01 9.84 13.90
C ALA A 23 9.47 9.38 13.83
N THR A 24 10.28 9.57 14.89
CA THR A 24 11.70 9.15 14.88
C THR A 24 11.83 7.65 14.64
N ASP A 25 10.89 6.87 15.18
CA ASP A 25 10.90 5.41 15.07
C ASP A 25 10.52 4.92 13.67
N SER A 26 9.99 5.81 12.81
CA SER A 26 9.62 5.54 11.42
C SER A 26 10.53 6.21 10.39
N ALA A 27 11.44 7.11 10.80
CA ALA A 27 12.26 7.89 9.87
C ALA A 27 13.16 7.02 8.98
N GLY A 28 13.88 6.06 9.58
CA GLY A 28 14.75 5.14 8.84
C GLY A 28 13.97 4.27 7.84
N PRO A 29 12.93 3.53 8.27
CA PRO A 29 12.07 2.78 7.36
C PRO A 29 11.44 3.64 6.25
N LEU A 30 10.95 4.85 6.54
CA LEU A 30 10.36 5.72 5.52
C LEU A 30 11.35 6.16 4.44
N GLU A 31 12.61 6.40 4.79
CA GLU A 31 13.64 6.67 3.77
C GLU A 31 13.85 5.47 2.84
N VAL A 32 13.75 4.23 3.36
CA VAL A 32 13.75 3.02 2.53
C VAL A 32 12.52 2.99 1.62
N VAL A 33 11.32 3.30 2.13
CA VAL A 33 10.09 3.39 1.31
C VAL A 33 10.26 4.39 0.17
N HIS A 34 10.75 5.60 0.45
CA HIS A 34 11.02 6.60 -0.60
C HIS A 34 12.08 6.12 -1.60
N GLY A 35 13.09 5.35 -1.16
CA GLY A 35 14.05 4.69 -2.04
C GLY A 35 13.39 3.71 -3.02
N LEU A 36 12.55 2.81 -2.51
CA LEU A 36 11.83 1.82 -3.30
C LEU A 36 10.94 2.47 -4.37
N ILE A 37 10.21 3.53 -4.01
CA ILE A 37 9.38 4.30 -4.95
C ILE A 37 10.26 4.93 -6.02
N ARG A 38 11.33 5.64 -5.65
CA ARG A 38 12.25 6.30 -6.61
C ARG A 38 12.86 5.31 -7.59
N ASP A 39 13.30 4.16 -7.12
CA ASP A 39 13.84 3.12 -7.99
C ASP A 39 12.79 2.55 -8.94
N ALA A 40 11.54 2.43 -8.49
CA ALA A 40 10.41 1.94 -9.28
C ALA A 40 9.90 2.98 -10.27
N HIS A 41 10.25 4.25 -10.08
CA HIS A 41 9.81 5.36 -10.92
C HIS A 41 10.64 5.56 -12.20
N ARG A 42 11.72 4.77 -12.41
CA ARG A 42 12.51 4.86 -13.64
C ARG A 42 11.63 4.54 -14.86
N ASP A 43 11.56 5.48 -15.81
CA ASP A 43 10.80 5.39 -17.08
C ASP A 43 9.27 5.21 -16.92
N VAL A 44 8.72 5.57 -15.76
CA VAL A 44 7.28 5.51 -15.52
C VAL A 44 6.59 6.72 -16.16
N THR A 45 5.45 6.46 -16.80
CA THR A 45 4.60 7.48 -17.44
C THR A 45 3.29 7.70 -16.70
N ARG A 46 2.89 6.76 -15.83
CA ARG A 46 1.67 6.82 -15.03
C ARG A 46 1.78 5.96 -13.78
N VAL A 47 1.17 6.43 -12.68
CA VAL A 47 1.06 5.68 -11.43
C VAL A 47 -0.39 5.25 -11.19
N VAL A 48 -0.59 3.99 -10.83
CA VAL A 48 -1.85 3.45 -10.33
C VAL A 48 -1.68 3.10 -8.86
N VAL A 49 -2.27 3.90 -7.98
CA VAL A 49 -2.35 3.62 -6.55
C VAL A 49 -3.56 2.73 -6.29
N VAL A 50 -3.40 1.70 -5.49
CA VAL A 50 -4.48 0.79 -5.09
C VAL A 50 -4.45 0.60 -3.60
N GLY A 51 -5.61 0.62 -2.95
CA GLY A 51 -5.71 0.34 -1.54
C GLY A 51 -7.15 0.12 -1.11
N THR A 52 -7.33 -0.41 0.10
CA THR A 52 -8.67 -0.70 0.62
C THR A 52 -9.51 0.58 0.72
N ASP A 53 -10.77 0.49 0.29
CA ASP A 53 -11.79 1.53 0.39
C ASP A 53 -13.15 0.85 0.70
N PRO A 54 -14.06 1.48 1.47
CA PRO A 54 -15.41 0.96 1.70
C PRO A 54 -16.21 0.68 0.42
N ALA A 55 -15.86 1.31 -0.70
CA ALA A 55 -16.47 1.06 -1.99
C ALA A 55 -15.41 1.06 -3.12
N VAL A 56 -15.74 0.38 -4.22
CA VAL A 56 -14.93 0.52 -5.44
C VAL A 56 -14.98 1.97 -5.90
N ARG A 57 -13.81 2.63 -5.89
CA ARG A 57 -13.65 4.05 -6.24
C ARG A 57 -12.57 4.20 -7.30
N ARG A 58 -12.74 5.16 -8.21
CA ARG A 58 -11.66 5.63 -9.08
C ARG A 58 -11.52 7.13 -8.95
N LEU A 59 -10.32 7.60 -8.64
CA LEU A 59 -9.99 9.03 -8.51
C LEU A 59 -8.75 9.33 -9.35
N THR A 60 -8.78 10.35 -10.20
CA THR A 60 -7.65 10.68 -11.09
C THR A 60 -7.42 12.18 -11.11
N GLY A 61 -6.14 12.59 -11.08
CA GLY A 61 -5.76 14.00 -11.26
C GLY A 61 -6.35 14.92 -10.19
N ARG A 62 -6.18 14.56 -8.92
CA ARG A 62 -6.68 15.33 -7.77
C ARG A 62 -5.56 15.58 -6.78
N SER A 63 -5.75 16.61 -5.96
CA SER A 63 -4.91 16.92 -4.81
C SER A 63 -5.75 16.99 -3.54
N SER A 64 -5.09 16.85 -2.40
CA SER A 64 -5.69 16.93 -1.06
C SER A 64 -4.68 17.56 -0.09
N THR A 65 -4.96 17.48 1.20
CA THR A 65 -4.05 17.91 2.26
C THR A 65 -4.05 16.91 3.41
N LEU A 66 -2.99 16.93 4.22
CA LEU A 66 -2.97 16.28 5.53
C LEU A 66 -3.81 17.03 6.59
N GLY A 67 -4.55 18.07 6.20
CA GLY A 67 -5.26 18.97 7.10
C GLY A 67 -6.31 18.27 7.95
N ARG A 68 -6.89 17.17 7.46
CA ARG A 68 -7.82 16.31 8.22
C ARG A 68 -7.19 15.69 9.47
N TRP A 69 -5.86 15.59 9.52
CA TRP A 69 -5.08 15.16 10.67
C TRP A 69 -4.30 16.30 11.34
N GLY A 70 -4.58 17.54 10.95
CA GLY A 70 -4.03 18.74 11.59
C GLY A 70 -2.74 19.29 10.99
N ALA A 71 -2.23 18.74 9.88
CA ALA A 71 -1.04 19.27 9.19
C ALA A 71 -1.38 19.95 7.86
N ASP A 72 -0.92 21.19 7.68
CA ASP A 72 -1.10 21.94 6.43
C ASP A 72 -0.05 21.54 5.38
N VAL A 73 -0.12 20.27 4.94
CA VAL A 73 0.75 19.72 3.90
C VAL A 73 -0.12 19.32 2.73
N ARG A 74 0.09 19.97 1.59
CA ARG A 74 -0.56 19.60 0.33
C ARG A 74 0.03 18.29 -0.19
N VAL A 75 -0.85 17.43 -0.69
CA VAL A 75 -0.48 16.21 -1.40
C VAL A 75 -1.22 16.14 -2.73
N GLY A 76 -0.68 15.46 -3.74
CA GLY A 76 -1.21 15.53 -5.10
C GLY A 76 -0.34 16.39 -6.00
N ARG A 77 -0.49 16.23 -7.32
CA ARG A 77 0.51 16.76 -8.25
C ARG A 77 0.34 18.27 -8.34
N ALA A 78 1.43 18.99 -8.60
CA ALA A 78 1.36 20.40 -8.89
C ALA A 78 0.35 20.66 -10.04
N GLY A 79 -0.57 21.60 -9.81
CA GLY A 79 -1.62 21.94 -10.79
C GLY A 79 -2.87 21.04 -10.77
N ASP A 80 -2.86 19.89 -10.09
CA ASP A 80 -4.08 19.08 -9.96
C ASP A 80 -5.13 19.81 -9.10
N PRO A 81 -6.41 19.81 -9.48
CA PRO A 81 -7.48 20.47 -8.73
C PRO A 81 -7.61 19.87 -7.32
N ALA A 82 -7.86 20.74 -6.34
CA ALA A 82 -8.14 20.32 -4.96
C ALA A 82 -9.47 19.55 -4.91
N ALA A 83 -9.47 18.44 -4.19
CA ALA A 83 -10.66 17.68 -3.84
C ALA A 83 -10.99 17.88 -2.36
N THR A 84 -12.26 17.73 -2.02
CA THR A 84 -12.74 17.75 -0.62
C THR A 84 -12.30 16.50 0.13
N ASP A 85 -12.34 16.54 1.47
CA ASP A 85 -11.90 15.39 2.27
C ASP A 85 -12.74 14.14 2.03
N ALA A 86 -14.04 14.28 1.78
CA ALA A 86 -14.94 13.16 1.47
C ALA A 86 -14.61 12.47 0.12
N GLU A 87 -14.02 13.21 -0.82
CA GLU A 87 -13.66 12.69 -2.15
C GLU A 87 -12.38 11.86 -2.13
N VAL A 88 -11.46 12.12 -1.20
CA VAL A 88 -10.13 11.49 -1.16
C VAL A 88 -10.02 10.57 0.06
N PRO A 89 -9.97 9.24 -0.13
CA PRO A 89 -9.78 8.29 0.97
C PRO A 89 -8.42 8.48 1.67
N ASP A 90 -8.34 8.18 2.95
CA ASP A 90 -7.12 8.32 3.75
C ASP A 90 -5.93 7.58 3.13
N THR A 91 -6.16 6.33 2.70
CA THR A 91 -5.20 5.49 1.96
C THR A 91 -4.62 6.20 0.73
N CYS A 92 -5.45 6.97 0.03
CA CYS A 92 -5.06 7.74 -1.14
C CYS A 92 -4.18 8.95 -0.76
N VAL A 93 -4.54 9.66 0.32
CA VAL A 93 -3.78 10.82 0.83
C VAL A 93 -2.36 10.41 1.23
N ILE A 94 -2.20 9.30 1.97
CA ILE A 94 -0.88 8.82 2.41
C ILE A 94 -0.02 8.33 1.24
N ALA A 95 -0.61 7.61 0.28
CA ALA A 95 0.12 7.21 -0.92
C ALA A 95 0.59 8.42 -1.76
N TRP A 96 -0.24 9.46 -1.85
CA TRP A 96 0.14 10.69 -2.54
C TRP A 96 1.26 11.41 -1.82
N TRP A 97 1.24 11.48 -0.49
CA TRP A 97 2.34 12.02 0.30
C TRP A 97 3.65 11.28 0.01
N LEU A 98 3.65 9.94 0.02
CA LEU A 98 4.82 9.12 -0.28
C LEU A 98 5.36 9.38 -1.71
N LEU A 99 4.46 9.45 -2.70
CA LEU A 99 4.80 9.73 -4.09
C LEU A 99 5.40 11.14 -4.26
N ASP A 100 4.83 12.13 -3.58
CA ASP A 100 5.31 13.52 -3.65
C ASP A 100 6.70 13.64 -3.01
N ARG A 101 6.92 12.99 -1.86
CA ARG A 101 8.24 12.91 -1.21
C ARG A 101 9.28 12.16 -2.06
N ALA A 102 8.83 11.21 -2.88
CA ALA A 102 9.68 10.53 -3.85
C ALA A 102 9.91 11.35 -5.15
N GLY A 103 9.27 12.53 -5.31
CA GLY A 103 9.43 13.41 -6.47
C GLY A 103 8.62 12.99 -7.71
N SER A 104 7.53 12.26 -7.53
CA SER A 104 6.68 11.79 -8.63
C SER A 104 5.84 12.92 -9.24
N GLU A 105 6.13 13.28 -10.50
CA GLU A 105 5.36 14.30 -11.26
C GLU A 105 4.41 13.70 -12.33
N VAL A 106 4.33 12.37 -12.43
CA VAL A 106 3.50 11.71 -13.44
C VAL A 106 2.01 11.69 -13.05
N PRO A 107 1.08 11.56 -14.01
CA PRO A 107 -0.32 11.36 -13.72
C PRO A 107 -0.55 10.15 -12.81
N ARG A 108 -1.45 10.32 -11.83
CA ARG A 108 -1.83 9.27 -10.89
C ARG A 108 -3.32 9.02 -10.85
N THR A 109 -3.67 7.76 -10.71
CA THR A 109 -5.02 7.28 -10.46
C THR A 109 -5.03 6.46 -9.18
N PHE A 110 -5.94 6.77 -8.26
CA PHE A 110 -6.28 5.89 -7.15
C PHE A 110 -7.44 4.97 -7.52
N ILE A 111 -7.34 3.72 -7.09
CA ILE A 111 -8.36 2.70 -7.21
C ILE A 111 -8.63 2.12 -5.81
N GLY A 112 -9.86 2.31 -5.33
CA GLY A 112 -10.34 1.71 -4.10
C GLY A 112 -10.77 0.26 -4.35
N VAL A 113 -10.27 -0.67 -3.54
CA VAL A 113 -10.74 -2.06 -3.53
C VAL A 113 -11.58 -2.32 -2.28
N ALA A 114 -12.78 -2.84 -2.47
CA ALA A 114 -13.64 -3.25 -1.37
C ALA A 114 -13.25 -4.66 -0.87
N GLY A 115 -13.69 -4.98 0.36
CA GLY A 115 -13.38 -6.23 1.06
C GLY A 115 -14.54 -7.21 1.17
N GLY A 116 -15.52 -7.13 0.27
CA GLY A 116 -16.76 -7.91 0.37
C GLY A 116 -16.61 -9.40 0.08
N PRO A 117 -17.49 -10.26 0.63
CA PRO A 117 -17.54 -11.68 0.26
C PRO A 117 -17.90 -11.83 -1.22
N GLY A 118 -16.94 -12.24 -2.05
CA GLY A 118 -17.10 -12.44 -3.49
C GLY A 118 -16.15 -11.62 -4.37
N GLU A 119 -15.42 -10.66 -3.81
CA GLU A 119 -14.46 -9.82 -4.56
C GLU A 119 -13.09 -10.50 -4.71
N ALA A 120 -13.11 -11.79 -5.05
CA ALA A 120 -11.93 -12.56 -5.39
C ALA A 120 -11.57 -12.29 -6.87
N GLY A 121 -10.50 -11.55 -7.09
CA GLY A 121 -9.82 -11.48 -8.38
C GLY A 121 -9.24 -10.12 -8.69
N THR A 122 -8.23 -10.12 -9.55
CA THR A 122 -7.62 -8.91 -10.08
C THR A 122 -8.68 -8.08 -10.83
N PRO A 123 -9.01 -6.86 -10.38
CA PRO A 123 -10.11 -6.13 -11.00
C PRO A 123 -9.77 -5.73 -12.44
N GLY A 124 -10.79 -5.49 -13.26
CA GLY A 124 -10.63 -5.22 -14.70
C GLY A 124 -9.77 -4.00 -15.06
N TRP A 125 -9.33 -3.19 -14.10
CA TRP A 125 -8.34 -2.14 -14.36
C TRP A 125 -6.93 -2.71 -14.55
N ALA A 126 -6.60 -3.87 -13.98
CA ALA A 126 -5.27 -4.45 -14.06
C ALA A 126 -4.91 -4.93 -15.47
N SER A 127 -5.92 -5.25 -16.29
CA SER A 127 -5.73 -5.51 -17.73
C SER A 127 -5.51 -4.25 -18.55
N THR A 128 -5.74 -3.06 -17.97
CA THR A 128 -5.47 -1.75 -18.60
C THR A 128 -4.09 -1.19 -18.23
N LEU A 129 -3.31 -1.97 -17.47
CA LEU A 129 -1.91 -1.66 -17.20
C LEU A 129 -1.08 -1.90 -18.47
N GLY A 130 -0.33 -0.88 -18.86
CA GLY A 130 0.58 -0.89 -20.00
C GLY A 130 2.04 -0.81 -19.57
N GLU A 131 2.90 -0.76 -20.58
CA GLU A 131 4.31 -0.47 -20.39
C GLU A 131 4.49 0.93 -19.80
N GLY A 132 5.37 1.07 -18.81
CA GLY A 132 5.62 2.34 -18.12
C GLY A 132 4.61 2.69 -17.03
N ASP A 133 3.69 1.78 -16.67
CA ASP A 133 2.87 1.95 -15.47
C ASP A 133 3.58 1.44 -14.21
N LEU A 134 3.54 2.24 -13.14
CA LEU A 134 3.89 1.81 -11.78
C LEU A 134 2.61 1.54 -10.98
N VAL A 135 2.51 0.37 -10.36
CA VAL A 135 1.45 0.07 -9.40
C VAL A 135 1.96 0.26 -7.98
N VAL A 136 1.30 1.11 -7.20
CA VAL A 136 1.56 1.31 -5.77
C VAL A 136 0.41 0.70 -4.99
N VAL A 137 0.65 -0.41 -4.31
CA VAL A 137 -0.32 -1.03 -3.40
C VAL A 137 -0.10 -0.48 -1.99
N VAL A 138 -1.17 0.01 -1.38
CA VAL A 138 -1.16 0.59 -0.05
C VAL A 138 -1.83 -0.39 0.91
N ALA A 139 -1.06 -0.95 1.82
CA ALA A 139 -1.56 -1.92 2.79
C ALA A 139 -0.70 -1.98 4.05
N ASP A 140 -1.35 -2.02 5.21
CA ASP A 140 -0.71 -2.27 6.50
C ASP A 140 -0.83 -3.76 6.88
N GLY A 141 -0.03 -4.23 7.83
CA GLY A 141 -0.20 -5.52 8.49
C GLY A 141 -1.26 -5.48 9.61
N PRO A 142 -1.34 -6.52 10.45
CA PRO A 142 -2.27 -6.59 11.57
C PRO A 142 -1.99 -5.50 12.62
N ALA A 143 -3.04 -5.00 13.27
CA ALA A 143 -2.97 -3.93 14.27
C ALA A 143 -2.99 -4.45 15.72
N SER A 144 -2.57 -5.69 15.94
CA SER A 144 -2.68 -6.45 17.20
C SER A 144 -1.33 -7.04 17.64
N LEU A 145 -0.22 -6.37 17.31
CA LEU A 145 1.13 -6.93 17.53
C LEU A 145 1.70 -6.67 18.92
N SER A 146 1.05 -5.83 19.74
CA SER A 146 1.53 -5.51 21.09
C SER A 146 0.40 -5.00 21.98
N PRO A 147 0.60 -4.93 23.31
CA PRO A 147 -0.43 -4.42 24.22
C PRO A 147 -0.80 -2.95 24.01
N ARG A 148 0.07 -2.17 23.34
CA ARG A 148 -0.15 -0.75 23.03
C ARG A 148 -0.69 -0.53 21.61
N ALA A 149 -0.97 -1.61 20.89
CA ALA A 149 -1.49 -1.53 19.53
C ALA A 149 -2.96 -1.04 19.52
N PRO A 150 -3.49 -0.59 18.38
CA PRO A 150 -4.88 -0.17 18.25
C PRO A 150 -5.91 -1.27 18.58
N VAL A 151 -5.55 -2.53 18.33
CA VAL A 151 -6.33 -3.72 18.69
C VAL A 151 -5.56 -4.47 19.79
N PRO A 152 -6.24 -5.10 20.77
CA PRO A 152 -5.57 -5.91 21.78
C PRO A 152 -4.60 -6.92 21.16
N GLU A 153 -3.47 -7.16 21.85
CA GLU A 153 -2.48 -8.12 21.38
C GLU A 153 -3.12 -9.49 21.13
N ASP A 154 -2.92 -10.02 19.92
CA ASP A 154 -3.42 -11.33 19.51
C ASP A 154 -2.27 -12.13 18.87
N PRO A 155 -1.95 -13.33 19.38
CA PRO A 155 -0.91 -14.18 18.79
C PRO A 155 -1.13 -14.50 17.31
N ARG A 156 -2.39 -14.50 16.82
CA ARG A 156 -2.73 -14.69 15.41
C ARG A 156 -2.28 -13.50 14.56
N GLY A 157 -2.38 -12.28 15.10
CA GLY A 157 -1.85 -11.06 14.49
C GLY A 157 -0.32 -11.11 14.37
N VAL A 158 0.36 -11.48 15.45
CA VAL A 158 1.83 -11.64 15.48
C VAL A 158 2.30 -12.71 14.49
N ALA A 159 1.60 -13.85 14.43
CA ALA A 159 1.92 -14.91 13.49
C ALA A 159 1.69 -14.49 12.03
N LEU A 160 0.60 -13.76 11.76
CA LEU A 160 0.32 -13.25 10.41
C LEU A 160 1.37 -12.23 9.97
N ASP A 161 1.75 -11.25 10.81
CA ASP A 161 2.77 -10.25 10.47
C ASP A 161 4.12 -10.89 10.12
N SER A 162 4.54 -11.86 10.94
CA SER A 162 5.75 -12.66 10.67
C SER A 162 5.64 -13.43 9.35
N GLY A 163 4.46 -13.98 9.06
CA GLY A 163 4.15 -14.67 7.81
C GLY A 163 4.20 -13.74 6.60
N LEU A 164 3.65 -12.53 6.70
CA LEU A 164 3.69 -11.51 5.63
C LEU A 164 5.15 -11.11 5.35
N ALA A 165 5.95 -10.86 6.39
CA ALA A 165 7.37 -10.56 6.23
C ALA A 165 8.15 -11.72 5.57
N ALA A 166 7.80 -12.97 5.86
CA ALA A 166 8.38 -14.14 5.19
C ALA A 166 7.94 -14.24 3.74
N TRP A 167 6.64 -14.10 3.46
CA TRP A 167 6.08 -14.10 2.11
C TRP A 167 6.73 -13.04 1.21
N LEU A 168 6.97 -11.83 1.71
CA LEU A 168 7.68 -10.79 0.96
C LEU A 168 9.09 -11.21 0.55
N ARG A 169 9.82 -11.90 1.43
CA ARG A 169 11.21 -12.31 1.20
C ARG A 169 11.32 -13.55 0.32
N ASP A 170 10.44 -14.51 0.56
CA ASP A 170 10.59 -15.88 0.07
C ASP A 170 9.59 -16.19 -1.06
N GLY A 171 8.57 -15.35 -1.24
CA GLY A 171 7.45 -15.58 -2.15
C GLY A 171 6.55 -16.71 -1.66
N GLY A 172 5.82 -17.33 -2.60
CA GLY A 172 4.90 -18.44 -2.33
C GLY A 172 3.47 -17.98 -2.07
N ALA A 173 2.72 -18.79 -1.31
CA ALA A 173 1.33 -18.51 -1.01
C ALA A 173 1.20 -17.44 0.09
N LEU A 174 0.40 -16.40 -0.16
CA LEU A 174 0.09 -15.38 0.83
C LEU A 174 -0.58 -16.01 2.07
N PRO A 175 -0.08 -15.79 3.29
CA PRO A 175 -0.79 -16.20 4.50
C PRO A 175 -2.08 -15.40 4.63
N ASP A 176 -3.20 -16.10 4.78
CA ASP A 176 -4.53 -15.49 4.91
C ASP A 176 -5.36 -16.30 5.93
N PRO A 177 -5.65 -15.76 7.12
CA PRO A 177 -6.43 -16.45 8.15
C PRO A 177 -7.94 -16.40 7.89
N GLY A 178 -8.39 -15.76 6.79
CA GLY A 178 -9.80 -15.54 6.49
C GLY A 178 -10.33 -14.21 7.00
N ALA A 179 -11.50 -13.81 6.49
CA ALA A 179 -12.07 -12.49 6.75
C ALA A 179 -12.40 -12.24 8.23
N ASP A 180 -13.00 -13.22 8.90
CA ASP A 180 -13.42 -13.08 10.30
C ASP A 180 -12.21 -12.87 11.23
N THR A 181 -11.17 -13.70 11.06
CA THR A 181 -9.93 -13.54 11.84
C THR A 181 -9.19 -12.26 11.47
N ALA A 182 -9.18 -11.87 10.19
CA ALA A 182 -8.58 -10.61 9.76
C ALA A 182 -9.25 -9.40 10.43
N GLU A 183 -10.57 -9.40 10.57
CA GLU A 183 -11.29 -8.34 11.28
C GLU A 183 -10.91 -8.32 12.78
N GLU A 184 -10.89 -9.48 13.44
CA GLU A 184 -10.56 -9.60 14.86
C GLU A 184 -9.15 -9.09 15.21
N ILE A 185 -8.16 -9.31 14.33
CA ILE A 185 -6.76 -8.92 14.54
C ILE A 185 -6.42 -7.55 13.95
N GLY A 186 -7.39 -6.85 13.37
CA GLY A 186 -7.22 -5.53 12.75
C GLY A 186 -6.42 -5.53 11.44
N TRP A 187 -6.52 -6.59 10.63
CA TRP A 187 -5.92 -6.67 9.29
C TRP A 187 -6.88 -6.17 8.19
N TRP A 188 -7.31 -4.91 8.31
CA TRP A 188 -8.33 -4.31 7.43
C TRP A 188 -7.88 -4.12 5.97
N SER A 189 -6.57 -4.11 5.73
CA SER A 189 -5.97 -4.00 4.41
C SER A 189 -5.93 -5.33 3.63
N ARG A 190 -6.46 -6.43 4.19
CA ARG A 190 -6.49 -7.76 3.58
C ARG A 190 -6.86 -7.77 2.08
N PRO A 191 -7.87 -7.02 1.60
CA PRO A 191 -8.19 -6.98 0.17
C PRO A 191 -7.03 -6.50 -0.71
N ALA A 192 -6.28 -5.49 -0.27
CA ALA A 192 -5.11 -4.97 -0.97
C ALA A 192 -3.94 -5.98 -0.97
N TRP A 193 -3.74 -6.74 0.10
CA TRP A 193 -2.75 -7.83 0.14
C TRP A 193 -3.07 -8.96 -0.83
N ARG A 194 -4.34 -9.37 -0.93
CA ARG A 194 -4.75 -10.41 -1.88
C ARG A 194 -4.58 -9.95 -3.33
N LEU A 195 -4.91 -8.68 -3.61
CA LEU A 195 -4.63 -8.09 -4.91
C LEU A 195 -3.13 -8.05 -5.21
N LEU A 196 -2.30 -7.71 -4.23
CA LEU A 196 -0.85 -7.71 -4.40
C LEU A 196 -0.35 -9.10 -4.78
N ASP A 197 -0.80 -10.16 -4.09
CA ASP A 197 -0.46 -11.54 -4.42
C ASP A 197 -0.85 -11.92 -5.85
N ASP A 198 -2.06 -11.54 -6.29
CA ASP A 198 -2.50 -11.71 -7.67
C ASP A 198 -1.59 -10.98 -8.68
N LEU A 199 -1.14 -9.76 -8.35
CA LEU A 199 -0.30 -8.94 -9.22
C LEU A 199 1.13 -9.46 -9.36
N VAL A 200 1.69 -10.01 -8.28
CA VAL A 200 3.08 -10.50 -8.24
C VAL A 200 3.19 -12.01 -8.48
N GLY A 201 2.07 -12.73 -8.45
CA GLY A 201 2.00 -14.15 -8.76
C GLY A 201 2.83 -15.02 -7.81
N GLY A 202 2.88 -14.67 -6.53
CA GLY A 202 3.69 -15.37 -5.52
C GLY A 202 5.21 -15.18 -5.67
N ALA A 203 5.67 -14.25 -6.50
CA ALA A 203 7.09 -13.94 -6.60
C ALA A 203 7.62 -13.28 -5.30
N ALA A 204 8.83 -13.65 -4.88
CA ALA A 204 9.56 -12.93 -3.86
C ALA A 204 9.82 -11.47 -4.29
N ALA A 205 9.76 -10.55 -3.34
CA ALA A 205 10.15 -9.17 -3.57
C ALA A 205 11.64 -9.08 -3.85
N ARG A 206 12.03 -8.13 -4.70
CA ARG A 206 13.44 -7.80 -4.92
C ARG A 206 14.07 -7.19 -3.68
N ASP A 207 13.32 -6.26 -3.09
CA ASP A 207 13.72 -5.48 -1.93
C ASP A 207 12.50 -5.43 -1.00
N ALA A 208 12.69 -5.64 0.29
CA ALA A 208 11.63 -5.59 1.29
C ALA A 208 12.14 -5.16 2.66
N ILE A 209 11.27 -4.49 3.42
CA ILE A 209 11.48 -4.13 4.83
C ILE A 209 10.15 -4.29 5.58
N SER A 210 10.23 -4.75 6.83
CA SER A 210 9.10 -4.88 7.76
C SER A 210 9.45 -4.25 9.11
N TRP A 211 8.51 -3.54 9.73
CA TRP A 211 8.69 -2.90 11.05
C TRP A 211 7.33 -2.66 11.73
N ALA A 212 7.30 -2.48 13.05
CA ALA A 212 6.04 -2.32 13.80
C ALA A 212 6.15 -1.44 15.08
N PRO A 213 6.59 -0.17 14.98
CA PRO A 213 6.84 0.69 16.13
C PRO A 213 5.58 1.05 16.92
N PHE A 214 4.40 0.94 16.30
CA PHE A 214 3.11 1.30 16.89
C PHE A 214 2.22 0.08 17.17
N GLY A 215 2.79 -1.12 17.16
CA GLY A 215 2.02 -2.37 17.32
C GLY A 215 1.15 -2.72 16.11
N VAL A 216 1.34 -2.03 14.99
CA VAL A 216 0.78 -2.35 13.67
C VAL A 216 1.92 -2.79 12.76
N GLY A 217 1.71 -3.86 12.00
CA GLY A 217 2.66 -4.31 11.00
C GLY A 217 2.79 -3.29 9.86
N TYR A 218 3.99 -2.87 9.53
CA TYR A 218 4.26 -2.06 8.35
C TYR A 218 5.24 -2.79 7.46
N HIS A 219 4.97 -2.74 6.17
CA HIS A 219 5.77 -3.41 5.17
C HIS A 219 5.95 -2.50 3.97
N ALA A 220 7.13 -2.55 3.38
CA ALA A 220 7.37 -1.98 2.07
C ALA A 220 8.21 -2.93 1.23
N ALA A 221 7.86 -3.06 -0.04
CA ALA A 221 8.52 -4.01 -0.93
C ALA A 221 8.39 -3.61 -2.39
N ARG A 222 9.27 -4.13 -3.24
CA ARG A 222 9.30 -3.84 -4.68
C ARG A 222 9.45 -5.11 -5.50
N TRP A 223 8.73 -5.17 -6.61
CA TRP A 223 8.87 -6.19 -7.64
C TRP A 223 9.09 -5.56 -9.03
N ASP A 224 9.90 -6.22 -9.85
CA ASP A 224 9.94 -5.97 -11.28
C ASP A 224 8.92 -6.90 -11.93
N ARG A 225 7.75 -6.40 -12.31
CA ARG A 225 6.77 -7.26 -12.98
C ARG A 225 7.27 -7.61 -14.38
N ARG A 226 7.75 -8.84 -14.57
CA ARG A 226 7.89 -9.42 -15.91
C ARG A 226 6.50 -9.51 -16.54
N GLU A 227 6.39 -9.20 -17.83
CA GLU A 227 5.16 -9.37 -18.57
C GLU A 227 4.59 -10.76 -18.26
N LEU A 228 3.46 -10.79 -17.56
CA LEU A 228 2.71 -12.02 -17.37
C LEU A 228 2.22 -12.41 -18.77
N THR A 229 2.90 -13.36 -19.39
CA THR A 229 2.36 -14.00 -20.58
C THR A 229 1.03 -14.66 -20.15
N PRO A 230 -0.11 -14.36 -20.79
CA PRO A 230 -1.36 -15.04 -20.44
C PRO A 230 -1.22 -16.53 -20.78
N GLY A 231 -1.26 -17.39 -19.76
CA GLY A 231 -1.11 -18.85 -19.87
C GLY A 231 0.24 -19.30 -19.29
N THR A 232 0.31 -20.11 -18.25
CA THR A 232 -0.44 -21.35 -18.00
C THR A 232 -0.37 -21.65 -16.51
N ARG A 233 -1.50 -21.66 -15.80
CA ARG A 233 -1.57 -22.44 -14.55
C ARG A 233 -1.63 -23.91 -14.99
N ALA A 234 -0.57 -24.66 -14.70
CA ALA A 234 -0.61 -26.11 -14.67
C ALA A 234 -1.26 -26.56 -13.36
#